data_AF-A0A3C1S575-F1
#
_entry.id   AF-A0A3C1S575-F1
#
_cell.length_a   1.000
_cell.length_b   1.000
_cell.length_c   1.000
_cell.angle_alpha   90.00
_cell.angle_beta   90.00
_cell.angle_gamma   90.00
#
_symmetry.space_group_name_H-M   'P 1'
#
loop_
_entity.id
_entity.type
_entity.pdbx_description
1 polymer ?
#
loop_
_entity_poly.entity_id
_entity_poly.type
_entity_poly.pdbx_seq_one_letter_code
_entity_poly.pdbx_strand_id
1 'polypeptide(L)'
;MKDVIVIGGGLAGLTTAHLLKDQNLKVQILEANTQLGGRIKTVKSASGYGLEMGATWVFNDPFLKQLIQSLNIELYPQYITGKGFYEMNFMDKTQVFDVRQMMGGQEYHKVAGGTYEIIKSLEKLIGTQNIELNSKVTTIQDNDDHIEIITSDKKTFKTKNVVITIPPRLLASTIKFSPDLSEKSKQIRLKTHTWMADSVKFSIEYKEPFWRTKGLAGYGISNIGIVREFQDHVNKKGNLYGLVGFLNLSPSQLNWSEEERKNQVIKDLSRLLGNEAENYASYKDTIWAIENMNQELTNINEGLYAHQNNGDREITSPEMGQKLFFAGAETSTVNPGYMEGAVKSAYRVTKEIISKS
;
A
#
# COMPACT_ATOMS: atom_id res chain seq x y z
N MET A 1 -13.64 -28.60 -2.13
CA MET A 1 -14.05 -27.22 -2.44
C MET A 1 -13.73 -26.33 -1.24
N LYS A 2 -13.19 -25.13 -1.47
CA LYS A 2 -12.97 -24.13 -0.40
C LYS A 2 -14.30 -23.41 -0.10
N ASP A 3 -14.47 -22.91 1.12
CA ASP A 3 -15.65 -22.12 1.46
C ASP A 3 -15.53 -20.70 0.89
N VAL A 4 -14.31 -20.14 0.92
CA VAL A 4 -14.00 -18.82 0.37
C VAL A 4 -12.65 -18.84 -0.35
N ILE A 5 -12.59 -18.24 -1.54
CA ILE A 5 -11.32 -17.88 -2.19
C ILE A 5 -11.16 -16.37 -2.16
N VAL A 6 -9.99 -15.91 -1.71
CA VAL A 6 -9.62 -14.49 -1.69
C VAL A 6 -8.65 -14.22 -2.85
N ILE A 7 -8.96 -13.24 -3.68
CA ILE A 7 -8.12 -12.83 -4.81
C ILE A 7 -7.34 -11.57 -4.40
N GLY A 8 -6.01 -11.71 -4.34
CA GLY A 8 -5.06 -10.70 -3.88
C GLY A 8 -4.48 -11.01 -2.50
N GLY A 9 -3.16 -11.09 -2.42
CA GLY A 9 -2.33 -11.32 -1.24
C GLY A 9 -1.79 -10.03 -0.60
N GLY A 10 -2.51 -8.91 -0.76
CA GLY A 10 -2.23 -7.66 -0.04
C GLY A 10 -2.82 -7.66 1.38
N LEU A 11 -2.63 -6.56 2.12
CA LEU A 11 -3.12 -6.44 3.51
C LEU A 11 -4.62 -6.75 3.65
N ALA A 12 -5.46 -6.24 2.76
CA ALA A 12 -6.91 -6.50 2.80
C ALA A 12 -7.24 -7.99 2.62
N GLY A 13 -6.61 -8.66 1.65
CA GLY A 13 -6.84 -10.08 1.37
C GLY A 13 -6.34 -10.98 2.47
N LEU A 14 -5.13 -10.74 2.98
CA LEU A 14 -4.56 -11.49 4.10
C LEU A 14 -5.38 -11.28 5.39
N THR A 15 -5.79 -10.05 5.69
CA THR A 15 -6.66 -9.79 6.84
C THR A 15 -8.00 -10.50 6.68
N THR A 16 -8.62 -10.45 5.51
CA THR A 16 -9.89 -11.14 5.23
C THR A 16 -9.74 -12.65 5.41
N ALA A 17 -8.69 -13.24 4.87
CA ALA A 17 -8.44 -14.68 4.99
C ALA A 17 -8.20 -15.12 6.43
N HIS A 18 -7.44 -14.34 7.21
CA HIS A 18 -7.25 -14.57 8.64
C HIS A 18 -8.59 -14.52 9.39
N LEU A 19 -9.37 -13.45 9.23
CA LEU A 19 -10.64 -13.29 9.93
C LEU A 19 -11.65 -14.40 9.59
N LEU A 20 -11.74 -14.81 8.32
CA LEU A 20 -12.62 -15.92 7.91
C LEU A 20 -12.14 -17.27 8.44
N LYS A 21 -10.82 -17.49 8.51
CA LYS A 21 -10.24 -18.72 9.09
C LYS A 21 -10.53 -18.80 10.59
N ASP A 22 -10.53 -17.69 11.31
CA ASP A 22 -10.91 -17.62 12.73
C ASP A 22 -12.40 -17.99 12.96
N GLN A 23 -13.21 -17.95 11.91
CA GLN A 23 -14.60 -18.46 11.89
C GLN A 23 -14.69 -19.91 11.41
N ASN A 24 -13.57 -20.65 11.37
CA ASN A 24 -13.47 -22.03 10.91
C ASN A 24 -13.82 -22.28 9.42
N LEU A 25 -13.79 -21.24 8.58
CA LEU A 25 -14.00 -21.39 7.14
C LEU A 25 -12.73 -21.87 6.43
N LYS A 26 -12.89 -22.74 5.42
CA LYS A 26 -11.78 -23.20 4.57
C LYS A 26 -11.45 -22.14 3.53
N VAL A 27 -10.41 -21.33 3.80
CA VAL A 27 -9.97 -20.25 2.91
C VAL A 27 -8.79 -20.66 2.03
N GLN A 28 -8.68 -20.05 0.85
CA GLN A 28 -7.48 -20.05 0.02
C GLN A 28 -7.26 -18.66 -0.59
N ILE A 29 -6.01 -18.24 -0.71
CA ILE A 29 -5.61 -16.98 -1.36
C ILE A 29 -4.98 -17.29 -2.71
N LEU A 30 -5.39 -16.55 -3.74
CA LEU A 30 -4.73 -16.52 -5.05
C LEU A 30 -4.06 -15.15 -5.23
N GLU A 31 -2.73 -15.14 -5.32
CA GLU A 31 -1.92 -13.93 -5.51
C GLU A 31 -1.23 -14.00 -6.87
N ALA A 32 -1.34 -12.92 -7.65
CA ALA A 32 -0.81 -12.86 -9.00
C ALA A 32 0.73 -12.86 -9.04
N ASN A 33 1.37 -12.27 -8.03
CA ASN A 33 2.82 -12.09 -7.97
C ASN A 33 3.53 -13.26 -7.27
N THR A 34 4.86 -13.21 -7.32
CA THR A 34 5.76 -14.15 -6.63
C THR A 34 5.86 -13.89 -5.12
N GLN A 35 5.27 -12.80 -4.62
CA GLN A 35 5.36 -12.36 -3.22
C GLN A 35 4.04 -11.72 -2.77
N LEU A 36 3.77 -11.84 -1.47
CA LEU A 36 2.65 -11.15 -0.80
C LEU A 36 2.98 -9.68 -0.53
N GLY A 37 1.96 -8.92 -0.09
CA GLY A 37 2.12 -7.57 0.45
C GLY A 37 1.41 -6.49 -0.37
N GLY A 38 1.27 -6.69 -1.69
CA GLY A 38 0.69 -5.70 -2.58
C GLY A 38 1.42 -4.35 -2.46
N ARG A 39 0.72 -3.32 -1.98
CA ARG A 39 1.28 -1.97 -1.75
C ARG A 39 2.09 -1.81 -0.46
N ILE A 40 2.29 -2.89 0.30
CA ILE A 40 3.24 -2.96 1.42
C ILE A 40 4.52 -3.59 0.91
N LYS A 41 5.63 -2.84 0.98
CA LYS A 41 6.94 -3.28 0.52
C LYS A 41 8.03 -2.68 1.40
N THR A 42 8.79 -3.55 2.05
CA THR A 42 9.98 -3.18 2.83
C THR A 42 11.20 -3.79 2.12
N VAL A 43 12.15 -2.95 1.69
CA VAL A 43 13.41 -3.40 1.08
C VAL A 43 14.51 -3.43 2.12
N LYS A 44 15.53 -4.27 1.94
CA LYS A 44 16.70 -4.27 2.82
C LYS A 44 17.65 -3.14 2.41
N SER A 45 18.07 -2.37 3.40
CA SER A 45 19.14 -1.37 3.30
C SER A 45 20.52 -2.02 3.18
N ALA A 46 21.56 -1.21 2.99
CA ALA A 46 22.94 -1.70 3.01
C ALA A 46 23.33 -2.27 4.39
N SER A 47 22.76 -1.73 5.47
CA SER A 47 22.89 -2.25 6.83
C SER A 47 22.03 -3.49 7.13
N GLY A 48 21.25 -3.97 6.15
CA GLY A 48 20.39 -5.15 6.27
C GLY A 48 19.06 -4.92 6.99
N TYR A 49 18.74 -3.67 7.37
CA TYR A 49 17.47 -3.30 8.01
C TYR A 49 16.43 -2.86 6.98
N GLY A 50 15.15 -2.82 7.39
CA GLY A 50 14.05 -2.49 6.48
C GLY A 50 13.93 -0.99 6.17
N LEU A 51 13.84 -0.64 4.88
CA LEU A 51 13.44 0.66 4.35
C LEU A 51 12.09 0.52 3.66
N GLU A 52 11.15 1.40 3.99
CA GLU A 52 9.79 1.34 3.45
C GLU A 52 9.67 1.93 2.05
N MET A 53 9.37 1.08 1.07
CA MET A 53 9.02 1.47 -0.31
C MET A 53 7.51 1.55 -0.54
N GLY A 54 6.69 1.00 0.35
CA GLY A 54 5.23 1.06 0.29
C GLY A 54 4.60 1.86 1.41
N ALA A 55 3.46 1.40 1.93
CA ALA A 55 2.83 2.00 3.09
C ALA A 55 3.79 1.96 4.31
N THR A 56 3.92 3.07 5.01
CA THR A 56 4.94 3.26 6.08
C THR A 56 4.33 3.55 7.44
N TRP A 57 3.31 4.40 7.47
CA TRP A 57 2.83 5.02 8.69
C TRP A 57 1.52 4.39 9.15
N VAL A 58 1.39 4.29 10.46
CA VAL A 58 0.18 3.83 11.17
C VAL A 58 -0.38 5.02 11.94
N PHE A 59 -1.53 5.52 11.49
CA PHE A 59 -2.21 6.63 12.16
C PHE A 59 -3.06 6.12 13.33
N ASN A 60 -3.79 7.04 13.99
CA ASN A 60 -4.67 6.68 15.09
C ASN A 60 -5.98 6.03 14.61
N ASP A 61 -5.88 4.82 14.06
CA ASP A 61 -7.02 4.03 13.62
C ASP A 61 -7.23 2.79 14.49
N PRO A 62 -8.43 2.59 15.06
CA PRO A 62 -8.67 1.50 16.00
C PRO A 62 -8.56 0.12 15.35
N PHE A 63 -9.01 -0.05 14.11
CA PHE A 63 -9.03 -1.36 13.46
C PHE A 63 -7.62 -1.82 13.07
N LEU A 64 -6.82 -0.92 12.48
CA LEU A 64 -5.45 -1.23 12.15
C LEU A 64 -4.61 -1.48 13.41
N LYS A 65 -4.75 -0.64 14.44
CA LYS A 65 -4.04 -0.85 15.72
C LYS A 65 -4.44 -2.15 16.40
N GLN A 66 -5.72 -2.51 16.41
CA GLN A 66 -6.20 -3.77 16.96
C GLN A 66 -5.60 -4.98 16.23
N LEU A 67 -5.55 -4.94 14.89
CA LEU A 67 -4.89 -5.98 14.10
C LEU A 67 -3.41 -6.09 14.44
N ILE A 68 -2.68 -4.96 14.46
CA ILE A 68 -1.25 -4.95 14.77
C ILE A 68 -1.00 -5.51 16.18
N GLN A 69 -1.85 -5.15 17.14
CA GLN A 69 -1.79 -5.67 18.50
C GLN A 69 -2.05 -7.18 18.56
N SER A 70 -3.05 -7.71 17.84
CA SER A 70 -3.33 -9.15 17.83
C SER A 70 -2.21 -9.97 17.19
N LEU A 71 -1.44 -9.37 16.28
CA LEU A 71 -0.24 -9.95 15.68
C LEU A 71 1.00 -9.86 16.58
N ASN A 72 0.89 -9.25 17.78
CA ASN A 72 2.01 -8.96 18.70
C ASN A 72 3.14 -8.17 18.04
N ILE A 73 2.78 -7.25 17.14
CA ILE A 73 3.73 -6.38 16.44
C ILE A 73 3.85 -5.07 17.20
N GLU A 74 5.08 -4.66 17.46
CA GLU A 74 5.34 -3.42 18.18
C GLU A 74 5.29 -2.18 17.27
N LEU A 75 4.65 -1.13 17.77
CA LEU A 75 4.67 0.20 17.18
C LEU A 75 5.62 1.12 17.95
N TYR A 76 6.26 2.04 17.24
CA TYR A 76 7.06 3.11 17.85
C TYR A 76 6.72 4.45 17.19
N PRO A 77 6.80 5.58 17.92
CA PRO A 77 6.38 6.87 17.39
C PRO A 77 7.25 7.33 16.23
N GLN A 78 6.64 7.96 15.24
CA GLN A 78 7.36 8.70 14.21
C GLN A 78 8.09 9.88 14.85
N TYR A 79 9.35 10.07 14.47
CA TYR A 79 10.12 11.21 14.94
C TYR A 79 9.62 12.47 14.24
N ILE A 80 9.09 13.39 15.04
CA ILE A 80 8.55 14.70 14.62
C ILE A 80 9.12 15.86 15.46
N THR A 81 10.21 15.61 16.21
CA THR A 81 10.82 16.63 17.07
C THR A 81 11.80 17.47 16.28
N GLY A 82 11.58 18.79 16.27
CA GLY A 82 12.43 19.76 15.61
C GLY A 82 11.77 20.41 14.40
N LYS A 83 12.58 21.11 13.61
CA LYS A 83 12.12 21.90 12.47
C LYS A 83 11.97 21.07 11.20
N GLY A 84 11.01 21.44 10.36
CA GLY A 84 10.83 20.94 8.99
C GLY A 84 10.81 22.09 7.99
N PHE A 85 10.78 21.73 6.70
CA PHE A 85 10.86 22.67 5.59
C PHE A 85 9.62 22.64 4.70
N TYR A 86 9.22 23.80 4.18
CA TYR A 86 8.20 23.92 3.14
C TYR A 86 8.65 24.87 2.02
N GLU A 87 8.49 24.44 0.78
CA GLU A 87 8.79 25.25 -0.41
C GLU A 87 7.66 25.22 -1.42
N MET A 88 7.15 26.40 -1.77
CA MET A 88 6.06 26.53 -2.74
C MET A 88 6.54 26.68 -4.18
N ASN A 89 7.57 27.51 -4.42
CA ASN A 89 8.16 27.75 -5.73
C ASN A 89 9.53 28.44 -5.55
N PHE A 90 10.31 28.53 -6.63
CA PHE A 90 11.67 29.09 -6.62
C PHE A 90 11.78 30.58 -6.26
N MET A 91 10.67 31.34 -6.32
CA MET A 91 10.66 32.77 -5.99
C MET A 91 10.45 33.01 -4.49
N ASP A 92 9.84 32.05 -3.80
CA ASP A 92 9.58 32.14 -2.37
C ASP A 92 10.77 31.66 -1.54
N LYS A 93 10.94 32.25 -0.35
CA LYS A 93 11.91 31.74 0.63
C LYS A 93 11.42 30.41 1.20
N THR A 94 12.34 29.48 1.41
CA THR A 94 12.10 28.25 2.17
C THR A 94 11.51 28.58 3.53
N GLN A 95 10.32 28.07 3.80
CA GLN A 95 9.67 28.22 5.10
C GLN A 95 10.18 27.14 6.06
N VAL A 96 10.34 27.53 7.32
CA VAL A 96 10.78 26.64 8.39
C VAL A 96 9.76 26.67 9.51
N PHE A 97 9.30 25.51 9.95
CA PHE A 97 8.25 25.38 10.95
C PHE A 97 8.57 24.25 11.94
N ASP A 98 7.96 24.29 13.12
CA ASP A 98 7.99 23.18 14.07
C ASP A 98 7.03 22.08 13.59
N VAL A 99 7.54 20.87 13.37
CA VAL A 99 6.75 19.79 12.77
C VAL A 99 5.63 19.33 13.70
N ARG A 100 5.89 19.28 15.01
CA ARG A 100 4.87 18.84 15.98
C ARG A 100 3.71 19.82 16.04
N GLN A 101 3.99 21.12 16.00
CA GLN A 101 2.95 22.16 15.93
C GLN A 101 2.18 22.10 14.61
N MET A 102 2.87 21.92 13.48
CA MET A 102 2.24 21.80 12.16
C MET A 102 1.28 20.60 12.09
N MET A 103 1.64 19.48 12.72
CA MET A 103 0.79 18.29 12.84
C MET A 103 -0.36 18.43 13.85
N GLY A 104 -0.53 19.60 14.49
CA GLY A 104 -1.54 19.80 15.53
C GLY A 104 -1.35 18.90 16.75
N GLY A 105 -0.10 18.49 17.03
CA GLY A 105 0.23 17.55 18.11
C GLY A 105 -0.19 16.10 17.83
N GLN A 106 -0.69 15.77 16.63
CA GLN A 106 -1.05 14.41 16.29
C GLN A 106 0.19 13.51 16.19
N GLU A 107 0.12 12.36 16.85
CA GLU A 107 1.15 11.33 16.78
C GLU A 107 0.70 10.19 15.86
N TYR A 108 1.68 9.66 15.13
CA TYR A 108 1.54 8.52 14.25
C TYR A 108 2.80 7.67 14.37
N HIS A 109 2.69 6.42 13.96
CA HIS A 109 3.63 5.38 14.35
C HIS A 109 4.25 4.72 13.13
N LYS A 110 5.40 4.08 13.38
CA LYS A 110 6.03 3.13 12.47
C LYS A 110 5.97 1.73 13.08
N VAL A 111 5.98 0.73 12.23
CA VAL A 111 6.05 -0.69 12.63
C VAL A 111 7.50 -1.07 12.90
N ALA A 112 7.79 -1.63 14.08
CA ALA A 112 9.11 -2.16 14.37
C ALA A 112 9.43 -3.34 13.42
N GLY A 113 10.56 -3.25 12.71
CA GLY A 113 10.92 -4.23 11.67
C GLY A 113 10.39 -3.92 10.27
N GLY A 114 9.49 -2.94 10.14
CA GLY A 114 8.86 -2.54 8.88
C GLY A 114 7.44 -3.08 8.72
N THR A 115 6.64 -2.45 7.88
CA THR A 115 5.21 -2.78 7.69
C THR A 115 5.02 -4.17 7.08
N TYR A 116 6.04 -4.71 6.38
CA TYR A 116 6.01 -6.08 5.88
C TYR A 116 5.97 -7.14 7.00
N GLU A 117 6.30 -6.81 8.25
CA GLU A 117 6.09 -7.72 9.40
C GLU A 117 4.60 -8.05 9.62
N ILE A 118 3.69 -7.14 9.25
CA ILE A 118 2.24 -7.41 9.27
C ILE A 118 1.90 -8.52 8.27
N ILE A 119 2.47 -8.44 7.07
CA ILE A 119 2.26 -9.41 5.99
C ILE A 119 2.78 -10.79 6.40
N LYS A 120 4.02 -10.87 6.91
CA LYS A 120 4.61 -12.13 7.40
C LYS A 120 3.81 -12.75 8.53
N SER A 121 3.33 -11.94 9.47
CA SER A 121 2.57 -12.44 10.62
C SER A 121 1.22 -13.02 10.18
N LEU A 122 0.53 -12.34 9.25
CA LEU A 122 -0.70 -12.86 8.66
C LEU A 122 -0.47 -14.13 7.84
N GLU A 123 0.57 -14.16 7.00
CA GLU A 123 0.96 -15.35 6.23
C GLU A 123 1.16 -16.56 7.16
N LYS A 124 1.89 -16.38 8.27
CA LYS A 124 2.13 -17.43 9.26
C LYS A 124 0.82 -17.94 9.88
N LEU A 125 -0.10 -17.05 10.23
CA LEU A 125 -1.40 -17.43 10.80
C LEU A 125 -2.30 -18.16 9.79
N ILE A 126 -2.27 -17.75 8.52
CA ILE A 126 -3.04 -18.38 7.44
C ILE A 126 -2.48 -19.76 7.09
N GLY A 127 -1.15 -19.88 7.05
CA GLY A 127 -0.41 -21.05 6.61
C GLY A 127 -0.18 -21.05 5.11
N THR A 128 1.07 -21.27 4.67
CA THR A 128 1.50 -21.19 3.27
C THR A 128 0.77 -22.17 2.36
N GLN A 129 0.28 -23.30 2.88
CA GLN A 129 -0.55 -24.27 2.15
C GLN A 129 -1.90 -23.71 1.69
N ASN A 130 -2.35 -22.57 2.23
CA ASN A 130 -3.57 -21.89 1.83
C ASN A 130 -3.30 -20.70 0.90
N ILE A 131 -2.07 -20.51 0.44
CA ILE A 131 -1.64 -19.36 -0.36
C ILE A 131 -1.02 -19.89 -1.65
N GLU A 132 -1.63 -19.53 -2.77
CA GLU A 132 -1.13 -19.85 -4.10
C GLU A 132 -0.60 -18.57 -4.75
N LEU A 133 0.73 -18.47 -4.83
CA LEU A 133 1.43 -17.40 -5.55
C LEU A 133 1.42 -17.67 -7.06
N ASN A 134 1.84 -16.69 -7.88
CA ASN A 134 1.87 -16.80 -9.35
C ASN A 134 0.52 -17.18 -9.98
N SER A 135 -0.59 -16.84 -9.32
CA SER A 135 -1.94 -17.24 -9.71
C SER A 135 -2.75 -16.03 -10.17
N LYS A 136 -2.36 -15.44 -11.32
CA LYS A 136 -3.10 -14.33 -11.92
C LYS A 136 -4.47 -14.82 -12.40
N VAL A 137 -5.52 -14.45 -11.66
CA VAL A 137 -6.91 -14.75 -12.05
C VAL A 137 -7.30 -13.93 -13.27
N THR A 138 -7.95 -14.56 -14.26
CA THR A 138 -8.42 -13.90 -15.48
C THR A 138 -9.94 -14.04 -15.69
N THR A 139 -10.57 -15.03 -15.07
CA THR A 139 -12.01 -15.28 -15.24
C THR A 139 -12.66 -15.72 -13.93
N ILE A 140 -13.87 -15.23 -13.68
CA ILE A 140 -14.75 -15.65 -12.58
C ILE A 140 -16.13 -15.96 -13.17
N GLN A 141 -16.62 -17.18 -12.98
CA GLN A 141 -17.89 -17.66 -13.52
C GLN A 141 -18.80 -18.16 -12.41
N ASP A 142 -20.05 -17.73 -12.44
CA ASP A 142 -21.10 -18.25 -11.59
C ASP A 142 -21.78 -19.45 -12.28
N ASN A 143 -21.62 -20.64 -11.70
CA ASN A 143 -22.22 -21.90 -12.16
C ASN A 143 -23.43 -22.31 -11.30
N ASP A 144 -24.13 -21.34 -10.71
CA ASP A 144 -25.26 -21.50 -9.78
C ASP A 144 -24.87 -22.08 -8.41
N ASP A 145 -24.37 -23.32 -8.35
CA ASP A 145 -24.03 -24.01 -7.10
C ASP A 145 -22.64 -23.63 -6.55
N HIS A 146 -21.74 -23.16 -7.41
CA HIS A 146 -20.41 -22.68 -7.05
C HIS A 146 -19.93 -21.56 -7.97
N ILE A 147 -18.88 -20.86 -7.53
CA ILE A 147 -18.09 -19.98 -8.37
C ILE A 147 -16.86 -20.75 -8.88
N GLU A 148 -16.62 -20.68 -10.18
CA GLU A 148 -15.43 -21.18 -10.84
C GLU A 148 -14.47 -20.02 -11.15
N ILE A 149 -13.18 -20.21 -10.84
CA ILE A 149 -12.13 -19.22 -11.02
C ILE A 149 -11.06 -19.82 -11.93
N ILE A 150 -10.65 -19.08 -12.96
CA ILE A 150 -9.65 -19.52 -13.93
C ILE A 150 -8.47 -18.54 -13.92
N THR A 151 -7.26 -19.07 -13.80
CA THR A 151 -6.00 -18.32 -13.85
C THR A 151 -5.41 -18.27 -15.26
N SER A 152 -4.42 -17.39 -15.46
CA SER A 152 -3.76 -17.18 -16.76
C SER A 152 -3.10 -18.44 -17.33
N ASP A 153 -2.62 -19.33 -16.48
CA ASP A 153 -2.07 -20.66 -16.81
C ASP A 153 -3.14 -21.75 -16.99
N LYS A 154 -4.42 -21.36 -17.01
CA LYS A 154 -5.59 -22.24 -17.18
C LYS A 154 -5.86 -23.20 -16.02
N LYS A 155 -5.26 -22.98 -14.84
CA LYS A 155 -5.67 -23.68 -13.62
C LYS A 155 -7.05 -23.21 -13.18
N THR A 156 -7.88 -24.16 -12.73
CA THR A 156 -9.27 -23.91 -12.32
C THR A 156 -9.46 -24.19 -10.83
N PHE A 157 -10.19 -23.31 -10.16
CA PHE A 157 -10.56 -23.42 -8.75
C PHE A 157 -12.07 -23.30 -8.57
N LYS A 158 -12.61 -23.96 -7.53
CA LYS A 158 -14.05 -23.92 -7.20
C LYS A 158 -14.25 -23.54 -5.74
N THR A 159 -15.23 -22.68 -5.50
CA THR A 159 -15.56 -22.16 -4.16
C THR A 159 -17.02 -21.77 -4.04
N LYS A 160 -17.54 -21.67 -2.80
CA LYS A 160 -18.89 -21.15 -2.54
C LYS A 160 -18.93 -19.63 -2.67
N ASN A 161 -17.92 -18.94 -2.14
CA ASN A 161 -17.82 -17.48 -2.18
C ASN A 161 -16.42 -17.04 -2.62
N VAL A 162 -16.35 -15.84 -3.19
CA VAL A 162 -15.11 -15.16 -3.61
C VAL A 162 -15.04 -13.79 -2.97
N VAL A 163 -13.86 -13.40 -2.48
CA VAL A 163 -13.57 -12.02 -2.08
C VAL A 163 -12.50 -11.44 -2.99
N ILE A 164 -12.83 -10.37 -3.70
CA ILE A 164 -11.88 -9.59 -4.47
C ILE A 164 -11.24 -8.54 -3.58
N THR A 165 -9.90 -8.47 -3.56
CA THR A 165 -9.17 -7.46 -2.78
C THR A 165 -8.17 -6.63 -3.59
N ILE A 166 -8.18 -6.80 -4.91
CA ILE A 166 -7.37 -6.01 -5.84
C ILE A 166 -8.04 -4.65 -6.13
N PRO A 167 -7.28 -3.62 -6.56
CA PRO A 167 -7.84 -2.32 -6.89
C PRO A 167 -9.00 -2.37 -7.89
N PRO A 168 -10.08 -1.58 -7.73
CA PRO A 168 -11.26 -1.65 -8.59
C PRO A 168 -10.98 -1.47 -10.08
N ARG A 169 -10.09 -0.54 -10.45
CA ARG A 169 -9.69 -0.33 -11.85
C ARG A 169 -8.93 -1.53 -12.42
N LEU A 170 -8.02 -2.11 -11.64
CA LEU A 170 -7.30 -3.33 -12.02
C LEU A 170 -8.27 -4.49 -12.23
N LEU A 171 -9.23 -4.66 -11.34
CA LEU A 171 -10.28 -5.67 -11.48
C LEU A 171 -11.01 -5.53 -12.82
N ALA A 172 -11.48 -4.32 -13.14
CA ALA A 172 -12.25 -4.05 -14.35
C ALA A 172 -11.47 -4.27 -15.65
N SER A 173 -10.15 -4.13 -15.63
CA SER A 173 -9.30 -4.29 -16.82
C SER A 173 -8.71 -5.70 -16.99
N THR A 174 -8.73 -6.55 -15.96
CA THR A 174 -8.00 -7.84 -15.98
C THR A 174 -8.84 -9.09 -15.76
N ILE A 175 -10.05 -8.98 -15.19
CA ILE A 175 -10.89 -10.14 -14.89
C ILE A 175 -12.19 -10.06 -15.68
N LYS A 176 -12.52 -11.15 -16.39
CA LYS A 176 -13.80 -11.34 -17.07
C LYS A 176 -14.79 -12.05 -16.15
N PHE A 177 -16.02 -11.56 -16.11
CA PHE A 177 -17.10 -12.15 -15.32
C PHE A 177 -18.13 -12.85 -16.20
N SER A 178 -18.71 -13.93 -15.71
CA SER A 178 -19.89 -14.58 -16.30
C SER A 178 -20.88 -14.95 -15.19
N PRO A 179 -22.09 -14.37 -15.13
CA PRO A 179 -22.56 -13.25 -15.95
C PRO A 179 -21.69 -12.01 -15.76
N ASP A 180 -21.68 -11.12 -16.75
CA ASP A 180 -20.87 -9.90 -16.69
C ASP A 180 -21.41 -8.93 -15.62
N LEU A 181 -20.53 -8.08 -15.08
CA LEU A 181 -20.95 -6.99 -14.19
C LEU A 181 -21.73 -5.92 -14.96
N SER A 182 -22.58 -5.18 -14.26
CA SER A 182 -23.34 -4.09 -14.87
C SER A 182 -22.42 -3.04 -15.50
N GLU A 183 -22.86 -2.40 -16.58
CA GLU A 183 -22.07 -1.36 -17.24
C GLU A 183 -21.74 -0.20 -16.29
N LYS A 184 -22.71 0.16 -15.43
CA LYS A 184 -22.50 1.15 -14.38
C LYS A 184 -21.37 0.75 -13.43
N SER A 185 -21.36 -0.50 -12.95
CA SER A 185 -20.32 -1.01 -12.05
C SER A 185 -18.94 -0.98 -12.72
N LYS A 186 -18.85 -1.41 -13.98
CA LYS A 186 -17.60 -1.35 -14.76
C LYS A 186 -17.08 0.09 -14.90
N GLN A 187 -17.95 1.06 -15.23
CA GLN A 187 -17.56 2.46 -15.38
C GLN A 187 -17.10 3.10 -14.07
N ILE A 188 -17.77 2.83 -12.94
CA ILE A 188 -17.34 3.32 -11.64
C ILE A 188 -15.96 2.75 -11.27
N ARG A 189 -15.75 1.45 -11.49
CA ARG A 189 -14.46 0.77 -11.21
C ARG A 189 -13.31 1.35 -12.03
N LEU A 190 -13.50 1.57 -13.33
CA LEU A 190 -12.50 2.20 -14.20
C LEU A 190 -12.14 3.62 -13.76
N LYS A 191 -13.12 4.36 -13.21
CA LYS A 191 -12.97 5.73 -12.71
C LYS A 191 -12.63 5.82 -11.22
N THR A 192 -12.31 4.69 -10.57
CA THR A 192 -11.94 4.68 -9.15
C THR A 192 -10.45 4.94 -8.99
N HIS A 193 -10.13 6.00 -8.24
CA HIS A 193 -8.76 6.34 -7.91
C HIS A 193 -8.11 5.23 -7.04
N THR A 194 -6.89 4.84 -7.39
CA THR A 194 -6.10 3.87 -6.61
C THR A 194 -4.91 4.58 -5.97
N TRP A 195 -4.86 4.57 -4.64
CA TRP A 195 -3.79 5.25 -3.91
C TRP A 195 -2.42 4.57 -4.15
N MET A 196 -1.37 5.39 -4.29
CA MET A 196 0.00 5.01 -4.67
C MET A 196 0.19 4.40 -6.07
N ALA A 197 -0.83 4.30 -6.92
CA ALA A 197 -0.69 3.58 -8.18
C ALA A 197 0.31 4.22 -9.17
N ASP A 198 0.44 5.54 -9.13
CA ASP A 198 1.32 6.38 -9.96
C ASP A 198 2.44 7.06 -9.16
N SER A 199 2.64 6.65 -7.90
CA SER A 199 3.64 7.25 -7.02
C SER A 199 5.04 6.68 -7.26
N VAL A 200 6.05 7.53 -7.06
CA VAL A 200 7.44 7.09 -6.96
C VAL A 200 7.90 7.34 -5.54
N LYS A 201 8.30 6.29 -4.83
CA LYS A 201 8.79 6.39 -3.46
C LYS A 201 10.30 6.17 -3.43
N PHE A 202 11.01 6.98 -2.66
CA PHE A 202 12.44 6.84 -2.47
C PHE A 202 12.79 6.61 -1.00
N SER A 203 13.97 6.05 -0.79
CA SER A 203 14.66 5.96 0.48
C SER A 203 16.13 6.28 0.28
N ILE A 204 16.70 6.92 1.29
CA ILE A 204 18.13 7.19 1.38
C ILE A 204 18.60 6.90 2.79
N GLU A 205 19.67 6.15 2.91
CA GLU A 205 20.28 5.74 4.19
C GLU A 205 21.55 6.53 4.42
N TYR A 206 21.81 6.89 5.68
CA TYR A 206 23.00 7.59 6.13
C TYR A 206 23.70 6.80 7.24
N LYS A 207 24.97 7.14 7.50
CA LYS A 207 25.74 6.56 8.61
C LYS A 207 25.31 7.10 9.97
N GLU A 208 24.75 8.29 10.01
CA GLU A 208 24.27 8.98 11.22
C GLU A 208 23.04 9.83 10.88
N PRO A 209 22.11 10.06 11.83
CA PRO A 209 20.93 10.89 11.62
C PRO A 209 21.28 12.38 11.79
N PHE A 210 22.16 12.91 10.93
CA PHE A 210 22.74 14.26 11.04
C PHE A 210 21.70 15.38 11.10
N TRP A 211 20.50 15.17 10.54
CA TRP A 211 19.40 16.15 10.67
C TRP A 211 18.95 16.31 12.12
N ARG A 212 18.92 15.23 12.90
CA ARG A 212 18.50 15.28 14.31
C ARG A 212 19.46 16.08 15.17
N THR A 213 20.77 15.99 14.92
CA THR A 213 21.78 16.77 15.67
C THR A 213 21.70 18.26 15.38
N LYS A 214 21.14 18.64 14.23
CA LYS A 214 20.84 20.04 13.83
C LYS A 214 19.48 20.55 14.32
N GLY A 215 18.77 19.79 15.14
CA GLY A 215 17.42 20.16 15.62
C GLY A 215 16.35 20.10 14.52
N LEU A 216 16.58 19.29 13.47
CA LEU A 216 15.62 19.05 12.40
C LEU A 216 14.87 17.73 12.63
N ALA A 217 13.60 17.72 12.25
CA ALA A 217 12.73 16.54 12.33
C ALA A 217 12.99 15.51 11.22
N GLY A 218 13.80 15.87 10.21
CA GLY A 218 13.93 15.07 8.98
C GLY A 218 12.64 15.10 8.15
N TYR A 219 11.90 16.22 8.18
CA TYR A 219 10.62 16.41 7.52
C TYR A 219 10.71 17.55 6.51
N GLY A 220 10.18 17.36 5.31
CA GLY A 220 10.03 18.46 4.36
C GLY A 220 8.98 18.17 3.30
N ILE A 221 8.35 19.24 2.82
CA ILE A 221 7.45 19.25 1.66
C ILE A 221 7.99 20.29 0.68
N SER A 222 8.11 19.93 -0.59
CA SER A 222 8.66 20.83 -1.60
C SER A 222 7.95 20.67 -2.94
N ASN A 223 7.60 21.81 -3.53
CA ASN A 223 7.20 21.92 -4.95
C ASN A 223 8.39 22.33 -5.85
N ILE A 224 9.60 22.37 -5.29
CA ILE A 224 10.86 22.63 -5.97
C ILE A 224 11.65 21.32 -6.11
N GLY A 225 12.13 21.04 -7.32
CA GLY A 225 12.86 19.80 -7.62
C GLY A 225 11.91 18.61 -7.77
N ILE A 226 12.43 17.40 -7.60
CA ILE A 226 11.64 16.17 -7.69
C ILE A 226 11.23 15.63 -6.32
N VAL A 227 11.95 15.93 -5.24
CA VAL A 227 11.56 15.48 -3.90
C VAL A 227 10.34 16.27 -3.44
N ARG A 228 9.17 15.63 -3.45
CA ARG A 228 7.90 16.25 -3.04
C ARG A 228 7.73 16.27 -1.53
N GLU A 229 8.09 15.18 -0.89
CA GLU A 229 7.95 14.99 0.54
C GLU A 229 9.04 14.05 1.02
N PHE A 230 9.58 14.27 2.21
CA PHE A 230 10.41 13.29 2.92
C PHE A 230 10.17 13.36 4.43
N GLN A 231 10.38 12.23 5.10
CA GLN A 231 10.24 12.08 6.54
C GLN A 231 11.32 11.15 7.11
N ASP A 232 11.62 11.34 8.39
CA ASP A 232 12.57 10.52 9.14
C ASP A 232 12.18 9.03 9.18
N HIS A 233 13.13 8.18 8.79
CA HIS A 233 13.00 6.73 8.80
C HIS A 233 14.07 6.04 9.66
N VAL A 234 14.46 6.66 10.77
CA VAL A 234 15.32 5.96 11.76
C VAL A 234 14.51 4.83 12.38
N ASN A 235 15.08 3.63 12.42
CA ASN A 235 14.40 2.48 12.99
C ASN A 235 14.35 2.55 14.53
N LYS A 236 13.50 1.72 15.14
CA LYS A 236 13.37 1.65 16.61
C LYS A 236 14.71 1.39 17.32
N LYS A 237 15.55 0.53 16.75
CA LYS A 237 16.83 0.12 17.34
C LYS A 237 17.91 1.22 17.29
N GLY A 238 17.68 2.30 16.53
CA GLY A 238 18.66 3.37 16.36
C GLY A 238 19.93 2.90 15.66
N ASN A 239 19.80 2.01 14.67
CA ASN A 239 20.94 1.48 13.90
C ASN A 239 20.69 1.42 12.37
N LEU A 240 19.56 1.99 11.94
CA LEU A 240 19.28 2.38 10.56
C LEU A 240 18.91 3.86 10.60
N TYR A 241 19.56 4.70 9.78
CA TYR A 241 19.30 6.13 9.73
C TYR A 241 18.86 6.53 8.32
N GLY A 242 17.55 6.41 8.05
CA GLY A 242 17.00 6.70 6.73
C GLY A 242 16.17 7.96 6.68
N LEU A 243 15.97 8.47 5.46
CA LEU A 243 14.80 9.27 5.07
C LEU A 243 14.01 8.46 4.05
N VAL A 244 12.68 8.53 4.13
CA VAL A 244 11.78 8.02 3.08
C VAL A 244 10.90 9.15 2.58
N GLY A 245 10.51 9.10 1.32
CA GLY A 245 9.75 10.18 0.73
C GLY A 245 9.18 9.87 -0.63
N PHE A 246 8.48 10.84 -1.22
CA PHE A 246 7.86 10.73 -2.53
C PHE A 246 8.52 11.66 -3.53
N LEU A 247 8.65 11.18 -4.77
CA LEU A 247 9.09 11.98 -5.90
C LEU A 247 7.88 12.45 -6.71
N ASN A 248 7.96 13.67 -7.25
CA ASN A 248 7.04 14.20 -8.24
C ASN A 248 7.78 14.27 -9.59
N LEU A 249 7.64 13.23 -10.40
CA LEU A 249 8.29 13.13 -11.70
C LEU A 249 7.32 13.49 -12.81
N SER A 250 7.77 14.29 -13.76
CA SER A 250 7.07 14.50 -15.02
C SER A 250 7.10 13.22 -15.88
N PRO A 251 6.25 13.11 -16.92
CA PRO A 251 6.25 11.94 -17.81
C PRO A 251 7.61 11.64 -18.46
N SER A 252 8.41 12.67 -18.78
CA SER A 252 9.77 12.45 -19.32
C SER A 252 10.75 11.96 -18.26
N GLN A 253 10.58 12.39 -17.01
CA GLN A 253 11.44 12.02 -15.89
C GLN A 253 11.19 10.59 -15.38
N LEU A 254 10.04 9.98 -15.70
CA LEU A 254 9.78 8.56 -15.42
C LEU A 254 10.75 7.63 -16.18
N ASN A 255 11.30 8.09 -17.32
CA ASN A 255 12.27 7.33 -18.12
C ASN A 255 13.71 7.52 -17.66
N TRP A 256 13.96 8.36 -16.65
CA TRP A 256 15.29 8.49 -16.07
C TRP A 256 15.76 7.15 -15.49
N SER A 257 17.07 6.94 -15.49
CA SER A 257 17.71 5.88 -14.72
C SER A 257 17.57 6.11 -13.21
N GLU A 258 17.74 5.06 -12.43
CA GLU A 258 17.80 5.17 -10.95
C GLU A 258 18.93 6.13 -10.52
N GLU A 259 20.03 6.17 -11.26
CA GLU A 259 21.15 7.07 -10.97
C GLU A 259 20.82 8.54 -11.21
N GLU A 260 20.14 8.87 -12.32
CA GLU A 260 19.69 10.24 -12.59
C GLU A 260 18.71 10.74 -11.52
N ARG A 261 17.74 9.90 -11.13
CA ARG A 261 16.82 10.22 -10.02
C ARG A 261 17.56 10.41 -8.71
N LYS A 262 18.43 9.47 -8.34
CA LYS A 262 19.28 9.55 -7.16
C LYS A 262 20.04 10.88 -7.08
N ASN A 263 20.71 11.27 -8.16
CA ASN A 263 21.49 12.50 -8.21
C ASN A 263 20.62 13.74 -7.96
N GLN A 264 19.42 13.77 -8.52
CA GLN A 264 18.48 14.87 -8.29
C GLN A 264 17.88 14.84 -6.87
N VAL A 265 17.61 13.66 -6.30
CA VAL A 265 17.19 13.54 -4.89
C VAL A 265 18.26 14.09 -3.95
N ILE A 266 19.52 13.70 -4.14
CA ILE A 266 20.63 14.20 -3.30
C ILE A 266 20.73 15.72 -3.42
N LYS A 267 20.65 16.27 -4.63
CA LYS A 267 20.66 17.72 -4.85
C LYS A 267 19.53 18.43 -4.10
N ASP A 268 18.32 17.92 -4.15
CA ASP A 268 17.16 18.50 -3.47
C ASP A 268 17.30 18.39 -1.94
N LEU A 269 17.78 17.26 -1.43
CA LEU A 269 18.02 17.06 -0.01
C LEU A 269 19.17 17.93 0.51
N SER A 270 20.28 18.07 -0.22
CA SER A 270 21.40 18.95 0.16
C SER A 270 20.97 20.40 0.27
N ARG A 271 20.08 20.84 -0.63
CA ARG A 271 19.53 22.20 -0.60
C ARG A 271 18.71 22.47 0.67
N LEU A 272 18.02 21.46 1.21
CA LEU A 272 17.18 21.59 2.41
C LEU A 272 17.90 21.26 3.73
N LEU A 273 18.77 20.25 3.73
CA LEU A 273 19.39 19.67 4.93
C LEU A 273 20.88 20.02 5.09
N GLY A 274 21.48 20.63 4.05
CA GLY A 274 22.91 20.94 3.96
C GLY A 274 23.73 19.82 3.28
N ASN A 275 25.00 20.12 2.99
CA ASN A 275 25.90 19.27 2.22
C ASN A 275 26.13 17.87 2.83
N GLU A 276 25.84 17.67 4.12
CA GLU A 276 25.91 16.35 4.74
C GLU A 276 24.94 15.33 4.11
N ALA A 277 23.88 15.80 3.43
CA ALA A 277 22.98 14.94 2.67
C ALA A 277 23.67 14.22 1.49
N GLU A 278 24.85 14.68 1.06
CA GLU A 278 25.67 14.01 0.03
C GLU A 278 26.38 12.76 0.57
N ASN A 279 26.54 12.65 1.90
CA ASN A 279 27.27 11.56 2.55
C ASN A 279 26.35 10.36 2.87
N TYR A 280 25.61 9.88 1.87
CA TYR A 280 24.70 8.74 2.00
C TYR A 280 25.44 7.40 1.94
N ALA A 281 24.86 6.37 2.57
CA ALA A 281 25.32 4.99 2.55
C ALA A 281 24.63 4.16 1.44
N SER A 282 23.33 4.37 1.24
CA SER A 282 22.57 3.69 0.18
C SER A 282 21.38 4.53 -0.27
N TYR A 283 20.91 4.30 -1.50
CA TYR A 283 19.73 4.93 -2.08
C TYR A 283 18.91 3.85 -2.80
N LYS A 284 17.60 3.96 -2.74
CA LYS A 284 16.68 3.17 -3.56
C LYS A 284 15.42 3.96 -3.85
N ASP A 285 14.86 3.78 -5.04
CA ASP A 285 13.49 4.18 -5.34
C ASP A 285 12.66 3.04 -5.96
N THR A 286 11.35 3.22 -5.96
CA THR A 286 10.36 2.32 -6.55
C THR A 286 9.33 3.15 -7.30
N ILE A 287 9.19 2.90 -8.60
CA ILE A 287 8.12 3.45 -9.45
C ILE A 287 6.94 2.47 -9.38
N TRP A 288 5.93 2.80 -8.57
CA TRP A 288 4.81 1.88 -8.30
C TRP A 288 3.94 1.58 -9.52
N ALA A 289 3.92 2.47 -10.51
CA ALA A 289 3.24 2.25 -11.78
C ALA A 289 3.81 1.05 -12.58
N ILE A 290 5.09 0.73 -12.37
CA ILE A 290 5.79 -0.36 -13.07
C ILE A 290 5.80 -1.62 -12.20
N GLU A 291 6.11 -1.45 -10.91
CA GLU A 291 6.34 -2.55 -9.96
C GLU A 291 5.09 -3.41 -9.70
N ASN A 292 3.89 -2.79 -9.65
CA ASN A 292 2.67 -3.47 -9.21
C ASN A 292 2.09 -4.48 -10.21
N MET A 293 2.54 -4.48 -11.47
CA MET A 293 1.69 -4.98 -12.57
C MET A 293 2.40 -5.84 -13.61
N ASN A 294 3.59 -6.37 -13.35
CA ASN A 294 4.38 -7.06 -14.38
C ASN A 294 4.45 -6.24 -15.68
N GLN A 295 4.61 -4.91 -15.57
CA GLN A 295 4.68 -3.95 -16.69
C GLN A 295 3.36 -3.66 -17.45
N GLU A 296 2.21 -4.14 -17.01
CA GLU A 296 0.91 -3.74 -17.60
C GLU A 296 0.43 -2.41 -17.00
N LEU A 297 0.50 -1.30 -17.74
CA LEU A 297 0.06 0.05 -17.33
C LEU A 297 -1.47 0.22 -17.23
N THR A 298 -2.18 -0.74 -16.65
CA THR A 298 -3.66 -0.75 -16.61
C THR A 298 -4.25 -0.12 -15.35
N ASN A 299 -3.41 0.38 -14.43
CA ASN A 299 -3.86 0.97 -13.16
C ASN A 299 -3.28 2.37 -12.89
N ILE A 300 -3.13 3.24 -13.90
CA ILE A 300 -2.68 4.63 -13.73
C ILE A 300 -3.83 5.60 -13.42
N ASN A 301 -3.62 6.62 -12.58
CA ASN A 301 -4.66 7.58 -12.13
C ASN A 301 -4.94 8.73 -13.11
N GLU A 302 -4.59 8.57 -14.39
CA GLU A 302 -4.73 9.63 -15.38
C GLU A 302 -6.17 10.18 -15.44
N GLY A 303 -6.31 11.49 -15.26
CA GLY A 303 -7.60 12.20 -15.29
C GLY A 303 -8.52 11.99 -14.07
N LEU A 304 -8.04 11.37 -12.98
CA LEU A 304 -8.85 11.15 -11.78
C LEU A 304 -8.49 12.11 -10.64
N TYR A 305 -9.49 12.50 -9.86
CA TYR A 305 -9.26 13.20 -8.60
C TYR A 305 -8.81 12.23 -7.50
N ALA A 306 -8.04 12.74 -6.54
CA ALA A 306 -7.68 11.97 -5.36
C ALA A 306 -8.94 11.44 -4.67
N HIS A 307 -8.94 10.14 -4.37
CA HIS A 307 -10.04 9.41 -3.74
C HIS A 307 -11.37 9.32 -4.52
N GLN A 308 -11.36 9.67 -5.81
CA GLN A 308 -12.54 9.55 -6.66
C GLN A 308 -13.16 8.13 -6.60
N ASN A 309 -14.48 8.08 -6.38
CA ASN A 309 -15.31 6.88 -6.26
C ASN A 309 -14.91 5.88 -5.15
N ASN A 310 -13.99 6.23 -4.25
CA ASN A 310 -13.69 5.34 -3.14
C ASN A 310 -14.90 5.19 -2.20
N GLY A 311 -15.18 3.95 -1.79
CA GLY A 311 -16.35 3.61 -0.98
C GLY A 311 -17.70 3.67 -1.73
N ASP A 312 -17.70 3.80 -3.06
CA ASP A 312 -18.94 3.79 -3.86
C ASP A 312 -19.66 2.43 -3.77
N ARG A 313 -21.00 2.43 -3.75
CA ARG A 313 -21.79 1.20 -3.63
C ARG A 313 -21.55 0.21 -4.76
N GLU A 314 -21.26 0.68 -5.97
CA GLU A 314 -20.98 -0.18 -7.12
C GLU A 314 -19.68 -1.00 -6.96
N ILE A 315 -18.78 -0.55 -6.09
CA ILE A 315 -17.51 -1.25 -5.80
C ILE A 315 -17.51 -1.97 -4.45
N THR A 316 -18.56 -1.79 -3.63
CA THR A 316 -18.69 -2.45 -2.31
C THR A 316 -19.77 -3.51 -2.25
N SER A 317 -20.84 -3.39 -3.05
CA SER A 317 -22.01 -4.27 -2.95
C SER A 317 -21.70 -5.68 -3.43
N PRO A 318 -22.15 -6.74 -2.73
CA PRO A 318 -21.99 -8.11 -3.21
C PRO A 318 -22.73 -8.36 -4.52
N GLU A 319 -22.17 -9.22 -5.35
CA GLU A 319 -22.66 -9.59 -6.68
C GLU A 319 -22.87 -11.12 -6.75
N MET A 320 -23.39 -11.61 -7.88
CA MET A 320 -23.58 -13.06 -8.15
C MET A 320 -24.39 -13.75 -7.04
N GLY A 321 -25.55 -13.18 -6.69
CA GLY A 321 -26.40 -13.73 -5.62
C GLY A 321 -25.69 -13.80 -4.25
N GLN A 322 -24.89 -12.78 -3.92
CA GLN A 322 -24.06 -12.71 -2.73
C GLN A 322 -23.00 -13.83 -2.67
N LYS A 323 -22.43 -14.25 -3.80
CA LYS A 323 -21.27 -15.16 -3.85
C LYS A 323 -19.97 -14.40 -4.16
N LEU A 324 -20.05 -13.20 -4.71
CA LEU A 324 -18.90 -12.35 -5.02
C LEU A 324 -18.91 -11.11 -4.12
N PHE A 325 -17.87 -10.94 -3.32
CA PHE A 325 -17.71 -9.82 -2.38
C PHE A 325 -16.47 -8.99 -2.74
N PHE A 326 -16.46 -7.72 -2.35
CA PHE A 326 -15.36 -6.80 -2.64
C PHE A 326 -14.82 -6.21 -1.35
N ALA A 327 -13.53 -6.40 -1.09
CA ALA A 327 -12.74 -5.68 -0.09
C ALA A 327 -11.57 -4.97 -0.79
N GLY A 328 -10.63 -4.44 -0.02
CA GLY A 328 -9.54 -3.61 -0.52
C GLY A 328 -9.69 -2.16 -0.06
N ALA A 329 -8.57 -1.45 -0.01
CA ALA A 329 -8.50 -0.11 0.59
C ALA A 329 -9.48 0.88 -0.04
N GLU A 330 -9.68 0.79 -1.36
CA GLU A 330 -10.57 1.65 -2.14
C GLU A 330 -12.07 1.42 -1.84
N THR A 331 -12.43 0.28 -1.25
CA THR A 331 -13.82 -0.06 -0.89
C THR A 331 -14.23 0.47 0.49
N SER A 332 -13.31 1.09 1.23
CA SER A 332 -13.61 1.70 2.53
C SER A 332 -14.17 3.11 2.35
N THR A 333 -15.20 3.46 3.13
CA THR A 333 -15.69 4.85 3.22
C THR A 333 -14.87 5.69 4.22
N VAL A 334 -14.00 5.05 5.00
CA VAL A 334 -13.13 5.71 5.99
C VAL A 334 -11.68 5.41 5.67
N ASN A 335 -10.88 6.46 5.49
CA ASN A 335 -9.47 6.38 5.08
C ASN A 335 -9.23 5.48 3.85
N PRO A 336 -9.96 5.69 2.74
CA PRO A 336 -9.75 4.89 1.54
C PRO A 336 -8.35 5.04 0.96
N GLY A 337 -7.81 3.95 0.45
CA GLY A 337 -6.45 3.91 -0.12
C GLY A 337 -5.32 3.69 0.89
N TYR A 338 -5.60 3.79 2.19
CA TYR A 338 -4.63 3.55 3.26
C TYR A 338 -4.74 2.13 3.85
N MET A 339 -3.78 1.75 4.71
CA MET A 339 -3.80 0.45 5.41
C MET A 339 -5.07 0.29 6.28
N GLU A 340 -5.51 1.38 6.88
CA GLU A 340 -6.74 1.50 7.66
C GLU A 340 -7.97 1.09 6.84
N GLY A 341 -8.10 1.64 5.63
CA GLY A 341 -9.17 1.29 4.70
C GLY A 341 -9.12 -0.19 4.30
N ALA A 342 -7.91 -0.73 4.09
CA ALA A 342 -7.72 -2.14 3.77
C ALA A 342 -8.24 -3.05 4.89
N VAL A 343 -7.85 -2.79 6.15
CA VAL A 343 -8.29 -3.57 7.31
C VAL A 343 -9.79 -3.42 7.56
N LYS A 344 -10.34 -2.20 7.50
CA LYS A 344 -11.78 -1.96 7.67
C LYS A 344 -12.62 -2.70 6.63
N SER A 345 -12.19 -2.70 5.38
CA SER A 345 -12.88 -3.43 4.31
C SER A 345 -12.91 -4.94 4.57
N ALA A 346 -11.84 -5.50 5.14
CA ALA A 346 -11.76 -6.92 5.48
C ALA A 346 -12.74 -7.29 6.61
N TYR A 347 -12.82 -6.48 7.67
CA TYR A 347 -13.83 -6.67 8.73
C TYR A 347 -15.25 -6.59 8.19
N ARG A 348 -15.53 -5.61 7.31
CA ARG A 348 -16.84 -5.46 6.68
C ARG A 348 -17.24 -6.72 5.90
N VAL A 349 -16.41 -7.15 4.94
CA VAL A 349 -16.72 -8.32 4.09
C VAL A 349 -16.80 -9.60 4.91
N THR A 350 -15.95 -9.75 5.92
CA THR A 350 -16.03 -10.92 6.81
C THR A 350 -17.39 -10.98 7.51
N LYS A 351 -17.89 -9.85 8.02
CA LYS A 351 -19.24 -9.77 8.60
C LYS A 351 -20.34 -10.11 7.58
N GLU A 352 -20.25 -9.58 6.36
CA GLU A 352 -21.20 -9.88 5.28
C GLU A 352 -21.27 -11.38 4.99
N ILE A 353 -20.12 -12.07 4.86
CA ILE A 353 -20.05 -13.51 4.60
C ILE A 353 -20.59 -14.34 5.77
N ILE A 354 -20.22 -14.00 7.01
CA ILE A 354 -20.69 -14.73 8.20
C ILE A 354 -22.19 -14.58 8.35
N SER A 355 -22.74 -13.38 8.12
CA SER A 355 -24.18 -13.11 8.29
C SER A 355 -25.08 -13.85 7.29
N LYS A 356 -24.50 -14.43 6.24
CA LYS A 356 -25.18 -15.29 5.25
C LYS A 356 -25.19 -16.77 5.68
N SER A 357 -24.23 -17.18 6.50
CA SER A 357 -24.03 -18.56 6.94
C SER A 357 -24.91 -18.88 8.14
#